data_AF-A0A529XCN4-F1
#
_entry.id   AF-A0A529XCN4-F1
#
_cell.length_a   1.000
_cell.length_b   1.000
_cell.length_c   1.000
_cell.angle_alpha   90.00
_cell.angle_beta   90.00
_cell.angle_gamma   90.00
#
_symmetry.space_group_name_H-M   'P 1'
#
loop_
_entity.id
_entity.type
_entity.pdbx_description
1 polymer ?
#
loop_
_entity_poly.entity_id
_entity_poly.type
_entity_poly.pdbx_seq_one_letter_code
_entity_poly.pdbx_strand_id
1 'polypeptide(L)'
;KLVGGPIKLPFLPTFFGLIGGVKTMGFLGLFIGPVLMALLVAIWREWLREVELMDEIPPVADHTGAPSQIEAAAEPRKIQAG
;
A
#
# COMPACT_ATOMS: atom_id res chain seq x y z
N LYS A 1 -15.34 -9.53 3.37
CA LYS A 1 -15.14 -9.27 1.92
C LYS A 1 -13.90 -8.39 1.79
N LEU A 2 -13.05 -8.64 0.78
CA LEU A 2 -11.93 -7.79 0.34
C LEU A 2 -10.74 -7.67 1.33
N VAL A 3 -10.00 -8.76 1.54
CA VAL A 3 -8.58 -8.63 1.92
C VAL A 3 -7.76 -9.16 0.76
N GLY A 4 -7.14 -8.22 0.03
CA GLY A 4 -6.11 -8.44 -0.98
C GLY A 4 -6.42 -9.52 -2.01
N GLY A 5 -7.11 -9.16 -3.10
CA GLY A 5 -7.15 -10.02 -4.28
C GLY A 5 -5.72 -10.39 -4.71
N PRO A 6 -5.47 -11.59 -5.25
CA PRO A 6 -4.12 -12.01 -5.62
C PRO A 6 -3.50 -10.96 -6.54
N ILE A 7 -2.46 -10.24 -6.08
CA ILE A 7 -1.68 -9.35 -6.94
C ILE A 7 -0.83 -10.26 -7.85
N LYS A 8 -1.51 -10.88 -8.81
CA LYS A 8 -0.93 -11.68 -9.90
C LYS A 8 -0.57 -10.73 -11.03
N LEU A 9 0.41 -9.86 -10.82
CA LEU A 9 1.00 -9.05 -11.89
C LEU A 9 2.52 -9.06 -11.68
N PRO A 10 3.29 -9.71 -12.57
CA PRO A 10 3.54 -9.12 -13.89
C PRO A 10 3.59 -10.14 -15.05
N PHE A 11 2.62 -11.06 -15.17
CA PHE A 11 2.59 -11.93 -16.37
C PHE A 11 2.29 -11.10 -17.63
N LEU A 12 1.36 -10.16 -17.55
CA LEU A 12 0.86 -9.48 -18.74
C LEU A 12 1.88 -8.51 -19.39
N PRO A 13 2.55 -7.61 -18.66
CA PRO A 13 3.55 -6.71 -19.26
C PRO A 13 4.70 -7.50 -19.92
N THR A 14 5.26 -8.47 -19.21
CA THR A 14 6.41 -9.25 -19.68
C THR A 14 6.08 -10.07 -20.94
N PHE A 15 4.89 -10.67 -21.01
CA PHE A 15 4.42 -11.36 -22.21
C PHE A 15 4.12 -10.40 -23.37
N PHE A 16 3.54 -9.22 -23.09
CA PHE A 16 3.32 -8.19 -24.12
C PHE A 16 4.63 -7.67 -24.72
N GLY A 17 5.68 -7.49 -23.92
CA GLY A 17 6.98 -7.07 -24.42
C GLY A 17 7.57 -8.09 -25.38
N LEU A 18 7.61 -9.35 -24.97
CA LEU A 18 8.29 -10.39 -25.74
C LEU A 18 7.47 -10.84 -26.95
N ILE A 19 6.17 -11.13 -26.80
CA ILE A 19 5.29 -11.56 -27.91
C ILE A 19 4.98 -10.37 -28.84
N GLY A 20 4.70 -9.20 -28.27
CA GLY A 20 4.40 -8.00 -29.04
C GLY A 20 5.61 -7.49 -29.82
N GLY A 21 6.80 -7.49 -29.20
CA GLY A 21 8.05 -7.09 -29.87
C GLY A 21 8.39 -8.01 -31.04
N VAL A 22 8.30 -9.32 -30.85
CA VAL A 22 8.60 -10.29 -31.92
C VAL A 22 7.60 -10.21 -33.07
N LYS A 23 6.32 -9.96 -32.77
CA LYS A 23 5.26 -9.86 -33.79
C LYS A 23 5.36 -8.61 -34.67
N THR A 24 5.95 -7.51 -34.19
CA THR A 24 6.06 -6.25 -34.96
C THR A 24 7.41 -6.09 -35.66
N MET A 25 8.52 -6.53 -35.06
CA MET A 25 9.89 -6.26 -35.53
C MET A 25 10.78 -7.50 -35.67
N GLY A 26 10.26 -8.71 -35.42
CA GLY A 26 11.04 -9.96 -35.54
C GLY A 26 12.12 -10.09 -34.46
N PHE A 27 13.36 -10.44 -34.84
CA PHE A 27 14.46 -10.67 -33.90
C PHE A 27 14.82 -9.46 -33.04
N LEU A 28 14.75 -8.24 -33.59
CA LEU A 28 14.97 -7.01 -32.82
C LEU A 28 13.94 -6.85 -31.69
N GLY A 29 12.75 -7.41 -31.87
CA GLY A 29 11.69 -7.46 -30.88
C GLY A 29 12.03 -8.25 -29.62
N LEU A 30 12.93 -9.24 -29.70
CA LEU A 30 13.42 -9.96 -28.52
C LEU A 30 14.30 -9.09 -27.61
N PHE A 31 14.91 -8.04 -28.15
CA PHE A 31 15.74 -7.11 -27.37
C PHE A 31 14.93 -5.87 -26.96
N ILE A 32 14.20 -5.28 -27.90
CA ILE A 32 13.41 -4.06 -27.67
C ILE A 32 12.20 -4.34 -26.77
N GLY A 33 11.55 -5.50 -26.91
CA GLY A 33 10.39 -5.89 -26.13
C GLY A 33 10.63 -5.89 -24.61
N PRO A 34 11.64 -6.63 -24.12
CA PRO A 34 12.02 -6.63 -22.71
C PRO A 34 12.54 -5.27 -22.23
N VAL A 35 13.31 -4.55 -23.05
CA VAL A 35 13.85 -3.22 -22.70
C VAL A 35 12.73 -2.21 -22.50
N LEU A 36 11.76 -2.14 -23.42
CA LEU A 36 10.58 -1.28 -23.27
C LEU A 36 9.72 -1.69 -22.07
N MET A 37 9.55 -2.99 -21.83
CA MET A 37 8.80 -3.45 -20.66
C MET A 37 9.50 -3.10 -19.35
N ALA A 38 10.82 -3.21 -19.28
CA ALA A 38 11.59 -2.82 -18.11
C ALA A 38 11.44 -1.32 -17.83
N LEU A 39 11.49 -0.47 -18.86
CA LEU A 39 11.26 0.96 -18.72
C LEU A 39 9.84 1.29 -18.25
N LEU A 40 8.83 0.67 -18.86
CA LEU A 40 7.42 0.91 -18.53
C LEU A 40 7.11 0.47 -17.08
N VAL A 41 7.60 -0.70 -16.69
CA VAL A 41 7.46 -1.23 -15.33
C VAL A 41 8.24 -0.38 -14.32
N ALA A 42 9.42 0.14 -14.68
CA ALA A 42 10.19 1.02 -13.80
C ALA A 42 9.42 2.31 -13.50
N ILE A 43 8.87 2.96 -14.53
CA ILE A 43 8.09 4.21 -14.38
C ILE A 43 6.82 3.94 -13.57
N TRP A 44 6.10 2.86 -13.88
CA TRP A 44 4.88 2.49 -13.15
C TRP A 44 5.15 2.17 -11.67
N ARG A 45 6.23 1.44 -11.38
CA ARG A 45 6.62 1.10 -10.00
C ARG A 45 7.01 2.31 -9.18
N GLU A 46 7.63 3.31 -9.80
CA GLU A 46 8.01 4.54 -9.12
C GLU A 46 6.77 5.36 -8.75
N TRP A 47 5.85 5.54 -9.71
CA TRP A 47 4.60 6.26 -9.44
C TRP A 47 3.74 5.55 -8.37
N LEU A 48 3.66 4.22 -8.39
CA LEU A 48 2.93 3.46 -7.36
C LEU A 48 3.50 3.69 -5.96
N ARG A 49 4.83 3.78 -5.84
CA ARG A 49 5.52 4.00 -4.57
C ARG A 49 5.27 5.42 -4.04
N GLU A 50 5.22 6.39 -4.93
CA GLU A 50 4.90 7.79 -4.59
C GLU A 50 3.43 7.95 -4.17
N VAL A 51 2.50 7.24 -4.82
CA VAL A 51 1.07 7.20 -4.43
C VAL A 51 0.88 6.59 -3.05
N GLU A 52 1.59 5.51 -2.71
CA GLU A 52 1.48 4.88 -1.38
C GLU A 52 2.02 5.77 -0.26
N LEU A 53 3.10 6.53 -0.51
CA LEU A 53 3.61 7.53 0.42
C LEU A 53 2.65 8.71 0.63
N MET A 54 1.79 9.01 -0.33
CA MET A 54 0.75 10.05 -0.20
C MET A 54 -0.47 9.56 0.60
N ASP A 55 -0.69 8.24 0.68
CA ASP A 55 -1.81 7.61 1.41
C ASP A 55 -1.45 7.29 2.87
N GLU A 56 -0.16 7.32 3.22
CA GLU A 56 0.35 7.22 4.60
C GLU A 56 0.18 8.57 5.34
N ILE A 57 -1.08 8.98 5.54
CA ILE A 57 -1.42 9.88 6.64
C ILE A 57 -1.29 9.04 7.91
N PRO A 58 -0.30 9.29 8.79
CA PRO A 58 -0.20 8.52 10.02
C PRO A 58 -1.51 8.69 10.81
N PRO A 59 -2.16 7.59 11.27
CA PRO A 59 -3.11 7.73 12.35
C PRO A 59 -2.32 8.35 13.50
N VAL A 60 -2.65 9.61 13.80
CA VAL A 60 -2.11 10.41 14.89
C VAL A 60 -1.80 9.46 16.04
N ALA A 61 -0.52 9.39 16.37
CA ALA A 61 0.05 8.59 17.43
C ALA A 61 -0.93 8.50 18.61
N ASP A 62 -1.20 7.27 19.02
CA ASP A 62 -1.57 6.88 20.38
C ASP A 62 -1.79 8.06 21.34
N HIS A 63 -2.99 8.63 21.31
CA HIS A 63 -3.60 8.99 22.58
C HIS A 63 -4.07 7.68 23.18
N THR A 64 -3.09 7.03 23.82
CA THR A 64 -3.25 6.06 24.89
C THR A 64 -4.63 6.20 25.51
N GLY A 65 -5.50 5.24 25.19
CA GLY A 65 -6.55 4.87 26.10
C GLY A 65 -5.90 4.41 27.40
N ALA A 66 -5.71 5.33 28.33
CA ALA A 66 -5.62 5.03 29.74
C ALA A 66 -6.74 5.76 30.48
N PRO A 67 -7.97 5.23 30.50
CA PRO A 67 -8.96 5.60 31.49
C PRO A 67 -9.05 4.50 32.56
N SER A 68 -8.09 4.40 33.51
CA SER A 68 -8.28 3.56 34.74
C SER A 68 -7.10 3.48 35.74
N GLN A 69 -6.35 4.55 36.01
CA GLN A 69 -5.46 4.59 37.22
C GLN A 69 -5.53 5.90 38.01
N ILE A 70 -6.70 6.55 38.00
CA ILE A 70 -7.12 7.39 39.13
C ILE A 70 -8.20 6.60 39.89
N GLU A 71 -7.81 5.40 40.31
CA GLU A 71 -8.36 4.73 41.48
C GLU A 71 -7.64 5.33 42.70
N ALA A 72 -7.99 6.57 43.05
CA ALA A 72 -7.51 7.21 44.28
C ALA A 72 -8.40 8.37 44.73
N ALA A 73 -9.72 8.25 44.61
CA ALA A 73 -10.67 9.08 45.37
C ALA A 73 -12.09 8.49 45.28
N ALA A 74 -12.24 7.24 45.71
CA ALA A 74 -13.52 6.77 46.20
C ALA A 74 -13.90 7.60 47.43
N GLU A 75 -14.82 8.56 47.29
CA GLU A 75 -16.08 8.57 48.03
C GLU A 75 -16.87 9.87 47.78
N PRO A 76 -18.11 9.79 47.27
CA PRO A 76 -19.04 10.89 47.37
C PRO A 76 -19.48 10.99 48.85
N ARG A 77 -19.04 12.04 49.55
CA ARG A 77 -19.54 12.39 50.89
C ARG A 77 -21.06 12.54 50.79
N LYS A 78 -21.77 11.50 51.23
CA LYS A 78 -23.20 11.49 51.46
C LYS A 78 -23.60 12.73 52.23
N ILE A 79 -24.65 13.37 51.72
CA ILE A 79 -25.59 14.17 52.49
C ILE A 79 -26.09 13.28 53.64
N GLN A 80 -25.72 13.63 54.88
CA GLN A 80 -26.29 13.13 56.14
C GLN A 80 -25.97 14.20 57.20
N ALA A 81 -26.92 15.09 57.46
CA ALA A 81 -27.86 15.02 58.60
C ALA A 81 -27.19 15.40 59.94
N GLY A 82 -27.68 16.49 60.53
CA GLY A 82 -27.28 17.01 61.84
C GLY A 82 -27.61 18.49 61.96
#